data_AF-T1L5Y4-F1
#
_entry.id   AF-T1L5Y4-F1
#
_cell.length_a   1.000
_cell.length_b   1.000
_cell.length_c   1.000
_cell.angle_alpha   90.00
_cell.angle_beta   90.00
_cell.angle_gamma   90.00
#
_symmetry.space_group_name_H-M   'P 1'
#
loop_
_entity.id
_entity.type
_entity.pdbx_description
1 polymer ?
#
loop_
_entity_poly.entity_id
_entity_poly.type
_entity_poly.pdbx_seq_one_letter_code
_entity_poly.pdbx_strand_id
1 'polypeptide(L)'
;MSLYLLNNKFDQAMIAFLDCMSQVVAEIERVDKSWYCPYRMDKEKIEDTKRNNCYSIRIQYNSEEEWTKALKYMLTNLKWILTWVARPETSERCDSSVSTTK
;
A
#
# COMPACT_ATOMS: atom_id res chain seq x y z
N MET A 1 -9.04 -12.05 29.93
CA MET A 1 -10.12 -11.77 28.95
C MET A 1 -10.02 -10.40 28.28
N SER A 2 -9.68 -9.31 29.00
CA SER A 2 -9.61 -7.95 28.41
C SER A 2 -8.63 -7.81 27.24
N LEU A 3 -7.42 -8.39 27.33
CA LEU A 3 -6.40 -8.33 26.27
C LEU A 3 -6.86 -8.98 24.94
N TYR A 4 -7.61 -10.09 25.02
CA TYR A 4 -8.13 -10.78 23.83
C TYR A 4 -9.15 -9.93 23.06
N LEU A 5 -10.04 -9.22 23.76
CA LEU A 5 -11.02 -8.33 23.14
C LEU A 5 -10.37 -7.10 22.52
N LEU A 6 -9.35 -6.53 23.19
CA LEU A 6 -8.57 -5.41 22.65
C LEU A 6 -7.83 -5.83 21.38
N ASN A 7 -7.18 -6.99 21.41
CA ASN A 7 -6.48 -7.54 20.26
C ASN A 7 -7.43 -7.78 19.07
N ASN A 8 -8.67 -8.19 19.31
CA ASN A 8 -9.64 -8.35 18.23
C ASN A 8 -10.02 -7.00 17.59
N LYS A 9 -10.31 -5.98 18.40
CA LYS A 9 -10.61 -4.63 17.85
C LYS A 9 -9.43 -4.04 17.09
N PHE A 10 -8.22 -4.25 17.62
CA PHE A 10 -7.00 -3.81 16.97
C PHE A 10 -6.74 -4.55 15.65
N ASP A 11 -6.90 -5.89 15.63
CA ASP A 11 -6.82 -6.69 14.40
C ASP A 11 -7.79 -6.14 13.34
N GLN A 12 -9.05 -5.89 13.69
CA GLN A 12 -10.02 -5.34 12.75
C GLN A 12 -9.61 -3.96 12.23
N ALA A 13 -9.08 -3.09 13.09
CA ALA A 13 -8.59 -1.79 12.68
C ALA A 13 -7.40 -1.90 11.70
N MET A 14 -6.47 -2.82 11.96
CA MET A 14 -5.31 -3.06 11.10
C MET A 14 -5.71 -3.65 9.74
N ILE A 15 -6.68 -4.57 9.71
CA ILE A 15 -7.24 -5.13 8.47
C ILE A 15 -7.92 -4.02 7.66
N ALA A 16 -8.77 -3.21 8.29
CA ALA A 16 -9.43 -2.09 7.62
C ALA A 16 -8.42 -1.05 7.09
N PHE A 17 -7.36 -0.78 7.85
CA PHE A 17 -6.29 0.10 7.40
C PHE A 17 -5.55 -0.46 6.17
N LEU A 18 -5.26 -1.77 6.16
CA LEU A 18 -4.63 -2.44 5.03
C LEU A 18 -5.54 -2.45 3.78
N ASP A 19 -6.85 -2.57 3.97
CA ASP A 19 -7.84 -2.43 2.91
C ASP A 19 -7.83 -1.01 2.31
N CYS A 20 -7.84 0.03 3.13
CA CYS A 20 -7.70 1.41 2.67
C CYS A 20 -6.41 1.63 1.86
N MET A 21 -5.27 1.09 2.32
CA MET A 21 -4.02 1.17 1.57
C MET A 21 -4.09 0.45 0.21
N SER A 22 -4.74 -0.71 0.16
CA SER A 22 -4.95 -1.45 -1.09
C SER A 22 -5.77 -0.64 -2.10
N GLN A 23 -6.79 0.08 -1.64
CA GLN A 23 -7.59 0.97 -2.49
C GLN A 23 -6.75 2.13 -3.07
N VAL A 24 -5.89 2.75 -2.25
CA VAL A 24 -4.96 3.79 -2.73
C VAL A 24 -4.00 3.23 -3.78
N VAL A 25 -3.43 2.05 -3.54
CA VAL A 25 -2.54 1.36 -4.49
C VAL A 25 -3.25 1.11 -5.83
N ALA A 26 -4.48 0.60 -5.79
CA ALA A 26 -5.27 0.35 -7.00
C ALA A 26 -5.51 1.64 -7.82
N GLU A 27 -5.73 2.78 -7.14
CA GLU A 27 -5.89 4.07 -7.81
C GLU A 27 -4.58 4.58 -8.40
N ILE A 28 -3.45 4.42 -7.69
CA ILE A 28 -2.13 4.77 -8.22
C ILE A 28 -1.82 3.94 -9.47
N GLU A 29 -2.04 2.63 -9.43
CA GLU A 29 -1.85 1.74 -10.59
C GLU A 29 -2.85 2.02 -11.73
N ARG A 30 -3.99 2.64 -11.44
CA ARG A 30 -4.92 3.13 -12.46
C ARG A 30 -4.34 4.34 -13.20
N VAL A 31 -3.73 5.27 -12.48
CA VAL A 31 -3.17 6.53 -13.00
C VAL A 31 -1.79 6.32 -13.64
N ASP A 32 -0.90 5.60 -12.97
CA ASP A 32 0.49 5.34 -13.39
C ASP A 32 0.70 3.83 -13.55
N LYS A 33 0.52 3.33 -14.77
CA LYS A 33 0.69 1.90 -15.10
C LYS A 33 2.11 1.38 -14.95
N SER A 34 3.10 2.28 -14.85
CA SER A 34 4.50 1.91 -14.67
C SER A 34 4.87 1.73 -13.20
N TRP A 35 4.07 2.30 -12.30
CA TRP A 35 4.26 2.17 -10.87
C TRP A 35 3.78 0.81 -10.39
N TYR A 36 4.49 0.25 -9.41
CA TYR A 36 4.08 -0.96 -8.72
C TYR A 36 4.42 -0.86 -7.24
N CYS A 37 3.54 -1.41 -6.41
CA CYS A 37 3.78 -1.51 -4.98
C CYS A 37 4.70 -2.72 -4.69
N PRO A 38 5.72 -2.60 -3.81
CA PRO A 38 6.68 -3.68 -3.61
C PRO A 38 6.08 -4.91 -2.90
N TYR A 39 5.09 -4.72 -2.02
CA TYR A 39 4.42 -5.81 -1.33
C TYR A 39 2.93 -5.81 -1.65
N ARG A 40 2.42 -6.95 -2.09
CA ARG A 40 1.00 -7.10 -2.41
C ARG A 40 0.19 -7.18 -1.13
N MET A 41 -0.96 -6.51 -1.09
CA MET A 41 -1.87 -6.52 0.06
C MET A 41 -3.17 -7.20 -0.37
N ASP A 42 -3.63 -8.16 0.43
CA ASP A 42 -4.89 -8.87 0.22
C ASP A 42 -5.54 -9.19 1.57
N LYS A 43 -6.69 -8.56 1.84
CA LYS A 43 -7.44 -8.68 3.10
C LYS A 43 -6.56 -8.42 4.33
N GLU A 44 -6.22 -9.47 5.07
CA GLU A 44 -5.45 -9.42 6.31
C GLU A 44 -3.97 -9.77 6.11
N LYS A 45 -3.54 -9.94 4.85
CA LYS A 45 -2.20 -10.44 4.51
C LYS A 45 -1.43 -9.46 3.65
N ILE A 46 -0.11 -9.47 3.86
CA ILE A 46 0.86 -8.74 3.05
C ILE A 46 1.93 -9.71 2.53
N GLU A 47 2.20 -9.64 1.24
CA GLU A 47 2.97 -10.65 0.50
C GLU A 47 4.18 -10.02 -0.21
N ASP A 48 5.34 -10.67 -0.05
CA ASP A 48 6.52 -10.48 -0.88
C ASP A 48 6.52 -11.55 -1.97
N THR A 49 5.99 -11.20 -3.14
CA THR A 49 5.88 -12.10 -4.30
C THR A 49 7.24 -12.56 -4.82
N LYS A 50 8.32 -11.79 -4.58
CA LYS A 50 9.67 -12.15 -5.02
C LYS A 50 10.29 -13.25 -4.15
N ARG A 51 9.98 -13.24 -2.86
CA ARG A 51 10.48 -14.22 -1.89
C ARG A 51 9.46 -15.30 -1.53
N ASN A 52 8.27 -15.24 -2.12
CA ASN A 52 7.14 -16.13 -1.84
C ASN A 52 6.81 -16.21 -0.33
N ASN A 53 6.89 -15.04 0.34
CA ASN A 53 6.60 -14.92 1.77
C ASN A 53 5.30 -14.14 1.96
N CYS A 54 4.47 -14.58 2.91
CA CYS A 54 3.19 -13.96 3.22
C CYS A 54 3.01 -13.87 4.73
N TYR A 55 2.70 -12.69 5.24
CA TYR A 55 2.53 -12.44 6.67
C TYR A 55 1.15 -11.85 6.96
N SER A 56 0.56 -12.22 8.09
CA SER A 56 -0.70 -11.63 8.58
C SER A 56 -0.44 -10.32 9.31
N ILE A 57 -1.29 -9.32 9.10
CA ILE A 57 -1.27 -8.06 9.85
C ILE A 57 -1.92 -8.18 11.23
N ARG A 58 -2.58 -9.31 11.51
CA ARG A 58 -3.19 -9.61 12.80
C ARG A 58 -2.12 -9.95 13.84
N ILE A 59 -2.33 -9.49 15.06
CA ILE A 59 -1.49 -9.84 16.22
C ILE A 59 -1.96 -11.15 16.87
N GLN A 60 -3.25 -11.48 16.78
CA GLN A 60 -3.75 -12.74 17.33
C GLN A 60 -3.26 -13.94 16.52
N TYR A 61 -2.87 -15.00 17.23
CA TYR A 61 -2.38 -16.27 16.65
C TYR A 61 -1.19 -16.10 15.70
N ASN A 62 -0.39 -15.06 15.91
CA ASN A 62 0.77 -14.72 15.10
C ASN A 62 2.01 -14.64 15.99
N SER A 63 3.19 -14.91 15.43
CA SER A 63 4.43 -14.65 16.15
C SER A 63 4.77 -13.15 16.10
N GLU A 64 5.42 -12.62 17.14
CA GLU A 64 5.87 -11.22 17.14
C GLU A 64 6.80 -10.94 15.96
N GLU A 65 7.63 -11.91 15.57
CA GLU A 65 8.53 -11.80 14.43
C GLU A 65 7.77 -11.66 13.09
N GLU A 66 6.81 -12.53 12.82
CA GLU A 66 6.00 -12.48 11.59
C GLU A 66 5.13 -11.23 11.53
N TRP A 67 4.49 -10.87 12.66
CA TRP A 67 3.71 -9.65 12.75
C TRP A 67 4.58 -8.39 12.52
N THR A 68 5.79 -8.36 13.09
CA THR A 68 6.74 -7.26 12.85
C THR A 68 7.18 -7.20 11.38
N LYS A 69 7.37 -8.35 10.71
CA LYS A 69 7.64 -8.39 9.26
C LYS A 69 6.46 -7.83 8.46
N ALA A 70 5.22 -8.18 8.81
CA ALA A 70 4.03 -7.62 8.18
C ALA A 70 3.98 -6.09 8.32
N LEU A 71 4.22 -5.56 9.52
CA LEU A 71 4.28 -4.12 9.78
C LEU A 71 5.39 -3.43 8.97
N LYS A 72 6.58 -4.04 8.89
CA LYS A 72 7.69 -3.53 8.09
C LYS A 72 7.32 -3.44 6.60
N TYR A 73 6.62 -4.44 6.07
CA TYR A 73 6.17 -4.44 4.68
C TYR A 73 5.11 -3.34 4.47
N MET A 74 4.16 -3.20 5.39
CA MET A 74 3.13 -2.16 5.33
C MET A 74 3.75 -0.75 5.35
N LEU A 75 4.70 -0.49 6.24
CA LEU A 75 5.42 0.79 6.31
C LEU A 75 6.25 1.06 5.05
N THR A 76 6.81 0.02 4.45
CA THR A 76 7.52 0.16 3.18
C THR A 76 6.53 0.57 2.09
N ASN A 77 5.41 -0.13 1.92
CA ASN A 77 4.37 0.27 0.97
C ASN A 77 3.93 1.72 1.16
N LEU A 78 3.72 2.13 2.42
CA LEU A 78 3.35 3.51 2.75
C LEU A 78 4.42 4.53 2.30
N LYS A 79 5.71 4.23 2.49
CA LYS A 79 6.80 5.06 1.99
C LYS A 79 6.77 5.17 0.45
N TRP A 80 6.49 4.08 -0.26
CA TRP A 80 6.40 4.08 -1.72
C TRP A 80 5.21 4.91 -2.21
N ILE A 81 4.06 4.78 -1.57
CA ILE A 81 2.87 5.60 -1.82
C ILE A 81 3.21 7.07 -1.61
N LEU A 82 3.80 7.44 -0.47
CA LEU A 82 4.18 8.82 -0.17
C LEU A 82 5.18 9.38 -1.18
N THR A 83 6.14 8.58 -1.60
CA THR A 83 7.12 8.98 -2.62
C THR A 83 6.44 9.27 -3.95
N TRP A 84 5.42 8.49 -4.32
CA TRP A 84 4.64 8.74 -5.54
C TRP A 84 3.79 10.01 -5.43
N VAL A 85 3.07 10.19 -4.32
CA VAL A 85 2.20 11.35 -4.08
C VAL A 85 3.00 12.66 -4.00
N ALA A 86 4.21 12.62 -3.44
CA ALA A 86 5.07 13.79 -3.31
C ALA A 86 5.81 14.16 -4.61
N ARG A 87 5.61 13.43 -5.71
CA ARG A 87 6.21 13.79 -7.00
C ARG A 87 5.61 15.12 -7.48
N PRO A 88 6.43 16.10 -7.88
CA PRO A 88 5.90 17.30 -8.51
C PRO A 88 5.17 16.92 -9.80
N GLU A 89 3.97 17.48 -9.99
CA GLU A 89 3.28 17.35 -11.27
C GLU A 89 4.13 18.04 -12.34
N THR A 90 4.81 17.25 -13.16
CA THR A 90 5.41 17.77 -14.39
C THR A 90 4.25 18.10 -15.31
N SER A 91 3.76 19.34 -15.20
CA SER A 91 2.82 19.94 -16.13
C SER A 91 3.44 19.96 -17.53
N GLU A 92 3.29 18.87 -18.29
CA GLU A 92 3.23 18.97 -19.74
C GLU A 92 1.87 19.59 -20.09
N ARG A 93 1.81 20.93 -19.99
CA ARG A 93 0.78 21.68 -20.70
C ARG A 93 0.99 21.38 -22.17
N CYS A 94 -0.02 20.83 -22.83
CA CYS A 94 -0.09 20.80 -24.27
C CYS A 94 0.08 22.25 -24.78
N ASP A 95 1.27 22.59 -25.27
CA ASP A 95 1.44 23.74 -26.13
C ASP A 95 0.60 23.47 -27.38
N SER A 96 -0.50 24.20 -27.46
CA SER A 96 -1.38 24.29 -28.60
C SER A 96 -0.57 24.47 -29.88
N SER A 97 -0.81 23.60 -30.84
CA SER A 97 -0.45 23.77 -32.24
C SER A 97 -1.01 25.10 -32.77
N VAL A 98 -0.18 26.14 -32.79
CA VAL A 98 -0.43 27.33 -33.63
C VAL A 98 0.01 26.97 -35.04
N SER A 99 -0.95 26.59 -35.87
CA SER A 99 -0.81 26.61 -37.32
C SER A 99 -0.72 28.06 -37.78
N THR A 100 0.48 28.53 -38.12
CA THR A 100 0.65 29.72 -38.96
C THR A 100 1.35 29.30 -40.24
N THR A 101 0.57 29.08 -41.29
CA THR A 101 1.05 29.13 -42.67
C THR A 101 0.42 30.36 -43.31
N LYS A 102 1.26 31.35 -43.61
CA LYS A 102 1.12 32.21 -44.78
C LYS A 102 2.38 32.04 -45.61
#